data_AF-A0A937QML0-F1
#
_entry.id   AF-A0A937QML0-F1
#
_cell.length_a   1.000
_cell.length_b   1.000
_cell.length_c   1.000
_cell.angle_alpha   90.00
_cell.angle_beta   90.00
_cell.angle_gamma   90.00
#
_symmetry.space_group_name_H-M   'P 1'
#
loop_
_entity.id
_entity.type
_entity.pdbx_description
1 polymer ?
#
loop_
_entity_poly.entity_id
_entity_poly.type
_entity_poly.pdbx_seq_one_letter_code
_entity_poly.pdbx_strand_id
1 'polypeptide(L)'
;MARVDDIVTQMRRNPKEIRFTDACRVCDHYFGQPRQKGSRHRVYKTPWQGDPRVNIQNAKGKAKAYQVKQVLKAIERLEYESHSR
;
A
#
# COMPACT_ATOMS: atom_id res chain seq x y z
N MET A 1 3.63 -17.09 -5.46
CA MET A 1 3.32 -15.71 -5.02
C MET A 1 3.13 -14.86 -6.25
N ALA A 2 2.12 -13.98 -6.31
CA ALA A 2 2.00 -13.01 -7.40
C ALA A 2 3.14 -11.98 -7.30
N ARG A 3 3.61 -11.44 -8.42
CA ARG A 3 4.61 -10.36 -8.41
C ARG A 3 3.95 -9.08 -7.88
N VAL A 4 4.75 -8.16 -7.33
CA VAL A 4 4.24 -6.89 -6.79
C VAL A 4 3.46 -6.13 -7.87
N ASP A 5 3.96 -6.09 -9.10
CA ASP A 5 3.31 -5.42 -10.24
C ASP A 5 1.95 -6.04 -10.61
N ASP A 6 1.81 -7.37 -10.51
CA ASP A 6 0.55 -8.06 -10.74
C ASP A 6 -0.48 -7.63 -9.69
N ILE A 7 -0.05 -7.52 -8.43
CA ILE A 7 -0.91 -7.09 -7.32
C ILE A 7 -1.29 -5.62 -7.49
N VAL A 8 -0.36 -4.74 -7.88
CA VAL A 8 -0.67 -3.33 -8.15
C VAL A 8 -1.67 -3.20 -9.29
N THR A 9 -1.51 -3.97 -10.37
CA THR A 9 -2.48 -4.03 -11.46
C THR A 9 -3.86 -4.48 -10.97
N GLN A 10 -3.91 -5.49 -10.10
CA GLN A 10 -5.15 -5.93 -9.47
C GLN A 10 -5.77 -4.86 -8.57
N MET A 11 -4.96 -4.17 -7.76
CA MET A 11 -5.40 -3.05 -6.90
C MET A 11 -6.06 -1.94 -7.72
N ARG A 12 -5.51 -1.61 -8.90
CA ARG A 12 -6.07 -0.62 -9.83
C ARG A 12 -7.40 -1.08 -10.43
N ARG A 13 -7.50 -2.36 -10.81
CA ARG A 13 -8.72 -2.94 -11.42
C ARG A 13 -9.85 -3.14 -10.42
N ASN A 14 -9.57 -3.72 -9.26
CA ASN A 14 -10.57 -4.02 -8.24
C ASN A 14 -10.01 -3.87 -6.82
N PRO A 15 -10.01 -2.64 -6.27
CA PRO A 15 -9.45 -2.37 -4.95
C PRO A 15 -10.22 -3.02 -3.79
N LYS A 16 -11.43 -3.55 -4.03
CA LYS A 16 -12.25 -4.22 -2.99
C LYS A 16 -11.81 -5.67 -2.73
N GLU A 17 -11.15 -6.30 -3.71
CA GLU A 17 -10.81 -7.72 -3.69
C GLU A 17 -9.34 -8.00 -3.42
N ILE A 18 -8.67 -7.10 -2.69
CA ILE A 18 -7.24 -7.23 -2.38
C ILE A 18 -7.07 -7.87 -1.01
N ARG A 19 -6.35 -8.99 -0.97
CA ARG A 19 -6.01 -9.66 0.30
C ARG A 19 -5.15 -8.72 1.14
N PHE A 20 -5.37 -8.72 2.45
CA PHE A 20 -4.60 -7.86 3.36
C PHE A 20 -3.10 -8.14 3.26
N THR A 21 -2.71 -9.41 3.12
CA THR A 21 -1.30 -9.81 2.97
C THR A 21 -0.67 -9.33 1.67
N ASP A 22 -1.44 -9.25 0.58
CA ASP A 22 -0.94 -8.76 -0.70
C ASP A 22 -0.78 -7.24 -0.69
N ALA A 23 -1.74 -6.50 -0.09
CA ALA A 23 -1.57 -5.08 0.18
C ALA A 23 -0.36 -4.80 1.09
N CYS A 24 -0.11 -5.65 2.10
CA CYS A 24 1.10 -5.55 2.92
C CYS A 24 2.37 -5.69 2.09
N ARG A 25 2.45 -6.68 1.19
CA ARG A 25 3.64 -6.91 0.36
C ARG A 25 3.92 -5.73 -0.57
N VAL A 26 2.89 -5.16 -1.18
CA VAL A 26 3.03 -3.95 -1.99
C VAL A 26 3.59 -2.81 -1.15
N CYS A 27 3.02 -2.56 0.04
CA CYS A 27 3.55 -1.53 0.92
C CYS A 27 4.97 -1.81 1.40
N ASP A 28 5.30 -3.05 1.76
CA ASP A 28 6.64 -3.48 2.18
C ASP A 28 7.67 -3.21 1.04
N HIS A 29 7.26 -3.38 -0.22
CA HIS A 29 8.09 -3.13 -1.40
C HIS A 29 8.33 -1.62 -1.65
N TYR A 30 7.28 -0.81 -1.69
CA TYR A 30 7.39 0.62 -2.05
C TYR A 30 7.78 1.53 -0.88
N PHE A 31 7.33 1.21 0.33
CA PHE A 31 7.49 2.08 1.51
C PHE A 31 8.42 1.49 2.58
N GLY A 32 8.94 0.28 2.35
CA GLY A 32 9.83 -0.42 3.27
C GLY A 32 9.11 -0.96 4.52
N GLN A 33 9.85 -1.11 5.62
CA GLN A 33 9.30 -1.72 6.83
C GLN A 33 8.23 -0.83 7.49
N PRO A 34 7.11 -1.42 7.95
CA PRO A 34 6.06 -0.67 8.64
C PRO A 34 6.58 -0.14 9.97
N ARG A 35 6.23 1.12 10.29
CA ARG A 35 6.49 1.73 11.60
C ARG A 35 5.73 1.01 12.72
N GLN A 36 4.52 0.55 12.43
CA GLN A 36 3.68 -0.20 13.37
C GLN A 36 3.17 -1.45 12.68
N LYS A 37 3.47 -2.60 13.28
CA LYS A 37 3.05 -3.92 12.78
C LYS A 37 2.12 -4.57 13.82
N GLY A 38 0.82 -4.38 13.65
CA GLY A 38 -0.21 -5.09 14.38
C GLY A 38 -0.69 -6.33 13.63
N SER A 39 -1.40 -7.23 14.32
CA SER A 39 -2.01 -8.41 13.69
C SER A 39 -3.10 -8.06 12.67
N ARG A 40 -3.72 -6.88 12.80
CA ARG A 40 -4.84 -6.41 11.95
C ARG A 40 -4.59 -5.08 11.24
N HIS A 41 -3.49 -4.39 11.51
CA HIS A 41 -3.18 -3.12 10.87
C HIS A 41 -1.67 -2.95 10.69
N ARG A 42 -1.29 -2.21 9.64
CA ARG A 42 0.09 -1.76 9.44
C ARG A 42 0.11 -0.31 9.00
N VAL A 43 1.08 0.45 9.53
CA VAL A 43 1.31 1.85 9.17
C VAL A 43 2.72 1.99 8.63
N TYR A 44 2.86 2.60 7.45
CA TYR A 44 4.12 2.82 6.75
C TYR A 44 4.46 4.31 6.73
N LYS A 45 5.75 4.61 6.80
CA LYS A 45 6.26 5.96 6.54
C LYS A 45 6.38 6.15 5.03
N THR A 46 6.25 7.40 4.60
CA THR A 46 6.46 7.82 3.21
C THR A 46 7.66 8.76 3.16
N PRO A 47 8.37 8.87 2.03
CA PRO A 47 9.60 9.66 1.94
C PRO A 47 9.37 11.18 1.87
N TRP A 48 8.14 11.63 1.62
CA TRP A 48 7.80 13.05 1.65
C TRP A 48 7.51 13.57 3.08
N GLN A 49 7.73 14.87 3.27
CA GLN A 49 7.47 15.54 4.54
C GLN A 49 5.97 15.62 4.84
N GLY A 50 5.60 15.33 6.09
CA GLY A 50 4.24 15.44 6.59
C GLY A 50 3.35 14.22 6.31
N ASP A 51 2.05 14.41 6.51
CA ASP A 51 1.01 13.45 6.18
C ASP A 51 0.51 13.65 4.73
N PRO A 52 -0.08 12.61 4.09
CA PRO A 52 -0.54 11.35 4.71
C PRO A 52 0.49 10.22 4.68
N ARG A 53 0.56 9.48 5.80
CA ARG A 53 1.12 8.12 5.87
C ARG A 53 0.22 7.10 5.20
N VAL A 54 0.78 5.94 4.86
CA VAL A 54 0.01 4.79 4.36
C VAL A 54 -0.40 3.90 5.53
N ASN A 55 -1.71 3.71 5.72
CA ASN A 55 -2.29 2.81 6.71
C ASN A 55 -3.15 1.76 6.02
N ILE A 56 -2.88 0.48 6.29
CA ILE A 56 -3.68 -0.64 5.81
C ILE A 56 -4.26 -1.42 6.99
N GLN A 57 -5.54 -1.78 6.91
CA GLN A 57 -6.26 -2.53 7.92
C GLN A 57 -6.88 -3.78 7.29
N ASN A 58 -6.81 -4.87 8.04
CA ASN A 58 -7.45 -6.12 7.73
C ASN A 58 -8.94 -6.05 8.07
N ALA A 59 -9.78 -6.31 7.07
CA ALA A 59 -11.21 -6.53 7.18
C ALA A 59 -11.53 -7.92 6.62
N LYS A 60 -11.72 -8.90 7.51
CA LYS A 60 -12.09 -10.30 7.16
C LYS A 60 -11.16 -10.93 6.09
N GLY A 61 -9.85 -10.70 6.19
CA GLY A 61 -8.83 -11.23 5.27
C GLY A 61 -8.48 -10.33 4.10
N LYS A 62 -9.23 -9.24 3.87
CA LYS A 62 -9.01 -8.26 2.80
C LYS A 62 -8.56 -6.91 3.35
N ALA A 63 -7.88 -6.12 2.53
CA ALA A 63 -7.62 -4.73 2.85
C ALA A 63 -8.88 -3.89 2.62
N LYS A 64 -9.08 -2.81 3.39
CA LYS A 64 -10.18 -1.89 3.12
C LYS A 64 -9.94 -1.18 1.80
N ALA A 65 -10.95 -1.16 0.92
CA ALA A 65 -10.80 -0.67 -0.45
C ALA A 65 -10.33 0.80 -0.56
N TYR A 66 -10.74 1.67 0.36
CA TYR A 66 -10.26 3.05 0.37
C TYR A 66 -8.77 3.16 0.72
N GLN A 67 -8.26 2.26 1.56
CA GLN A 67 -6.84 2.21 1.92
C GLN A 67 -6.01 1.68 0.75
N VAL A 68 -6.53 0.70 0.02
CA VAL A 68 -5.93 0.26 -1.26
C VAL A 68 -5.82 1.43 -2.23
N LYS A 69 -6.85 2.25 -2.37
CA LYS A 69 -6.80 3.47 -3.20
C LYS A 69 -5.78 4.49 -2.69
N GLN A 70 -5.65 4.66 -1.37
CA GLN A 70 -4.63 5.53 -0.77
C GLN A 70 -3.21 5.01 -1.05
N VAL A 71 -3.00 3.69 -1.00
CA VAL A 71 -1.72 3.06 -1.37
C VAL A 71 -1.38 3.37 -2.83
N LEU A 72 -2.32 3.21 -3.76
CA LEU A 72 -2.09 3.51 -5.17
C LEU A 72 -1.68 4.97 -5.41
N LYS A 73 -2.37 5.92 -4.76
CA LYS A 73 -2.00 7.35 -4.83
C LYS A 73 -0.61 7.62 -4.26
N ALA A 74 -0.25 6.94 -3.18
CA ALA A 74 1.06 7.05 -2.57
C ALA A 74 2.18 6.48 -3.47
N ILE A 75 1.92 5.39 -4.19
CA ILE A 75 2.83 4.83 -5.20
C ILE A 75 2.99 5.80 -6.36
N GLU A 76 1.89 6.33 -6.92
CA GLU A 76 1.94 7.30 -8.01
C GLU A 76 2.77 8.54 -7.65
N ARG A 77 2.59 9.06 -6.43
CA ARG A 77 3.40 10.17 -5.92
C ARG A 77 4.88 9.81 -5.79
N LEU A 78 5.18 8.63 -5.23
CA LEU A 78 6.54 8.15 -5.05
C LEU A 78 7.27 8.03 -6.39
N GLU A 79 6.60 7.47 -7.39
CA GLU A 79 7.11 7.33 -8.75
C GLU A 79 7.33 8.71 -9.39
N TYR A 80 6.38 9.63 -9.26
CA TYR A 80 6.51 10.99 -9.78
C TYR A 80 7.71 11.75 -9.16
N GLU A 81 7.85 11.72 -7.82
CA GLU A 81 8.97 12.36 -7.12
C GLU A 81 10.32 11.70 -7.44
N SER A 82 10.33 10.39 -7.76
CA SER A 82 11.55 9.66 -8.14
C SER A 82 12.00 9.97 -9.57
N HIS A 83 11.06 10.23 -10.50
CA HIS A 83 11.37 10.58 -11.90
C HIS A 83 11.58 12.09 -12.11
N SER A 84 11.23 12.93 -11.13
CA SER A 84 11.45 14.39 -11.15
C SER A 84 12.78 14.80 -10.52
N ARG A 85 13.64 13.83 -10.18
CA ARG A 85 15.01 14.02 -9.69
C ARG A 85 16.01 13.64 -10.76
#